data_AF-A0A2D9ZYZ6-F1
#
_entry.id   AF-A0A2D9ZYZ6-F1
#
_cell.length_a   1.000
_cell.length_b   1.000
_cell.length_c   1.000
_cell.angle_alpha   90.00
_cell.angle_beta   90.00
_cell.angle_gamma   90.00
#
_symmetry.space_group_name_H-M   'P 1'
#
loop_
_entity.id
_entity.type
_entity.pdbx_description
1 polymer ?
#
loop_
_entity_poly.entity_id
_entity_poly.type
_entity_poly.pdbx_seq_one_letter_code
_entity_poly.pdbx_strand_id
1 'polypeptide(L)'
;MGSILERLLYLDREFISSLYESEKGVSPQSIITRTEGLNAGVQIPLFSANASSVESKAYSVSAIQMFKELKSDILTYENFNSAIFEYKQASMTCWVTGVLSATSVEVSRSRRTFTLIGESMRQRPERKELVKKESYWQLSSEDEQKFALITNKEYFSSGVEKFPDLVGSVINHLAFPVKALVRVYSARSSFEEWIAVPLLIEECDADR
;
A
#
# COMPACT_ATOMS: atom_id res chain seq x y z
N MET A 1 -3.63 25.39 12.95
CA MET A 1 -3.65 24.66 11.66
C MET A 1 -2.30 23.97 11.58
N GLY A 2 -2.26 22.65 11.78
CA GLY A 2 -1.00 21.89 11.78
C GLY A 2 -0.30 21.97 10.43
N SER A 3 1.02 21.79 10.44
CA SER A 3 1.80 21.70 9.20
C SER A 3 1.31 20.50 8.38
N ILE A 4 1.28 20.61 7.05
CA ILE A 4 0.94 19.50 6.15
C ILE A 4 1.79 18.24 6.42
N LEU A 5 3.00 18.45 6.93
CA LEU A 5 3.92 17.38 7.34
C LEU A 5 3.45 16.58 8.55
N GLU A 6 2.72 17.21 9.46
CA GLU A 6 2.27 16.56 10.70
C GLU A 6 1.11 15.59 10.44
N ARG A 7 0.38 15.81 9.34
CA ARG A 7 -0.83 15.05 8.99
C ARG A 7 -0.62 14.09 7.83
N LEU A 8 0.52 14.18 7.14
CA LEU A 8 0.84 13.28 6.06
C LEU A 8 1.15 11.88 6.63
N LEU A 9 0.32 10.90 6.31
CA LEU A 9 0.51 9.51 6.75
C LEU A 9 1.23 8.68 5.69
N TYR A 10 0.99 8.95 4.42
CA TYR A 10 1.55 8.21 3.28
C TYR A 10 1.74 9.13 2.08
N LEU A 11 2.88 9.03 1.41
CA LEU A 11 3.15 9.71 0.13
C LEU A 11 3.91 8.80 -0.81
N ASP A 12 3.25 8.41 -1.90
CA ASP A 12 3.90 7.67 -2.98
C ASP A 12 4.89 8.58 -3.72
N ARG A 13 6.18 8.29 -3.54
CA ARG A 13 7.28 9.09 -4.09
C ARG A 13 7.38 8.92 -5.61
N GLU A 14 7.04 7.76 -6.14
CA GLU A 14 7.05 7.52 -7.58
C GLU A 14 5.92 8.30 -8.23
N PHE A 15 4.69 8.18 -7.70
CA PHE A 15 3.54 8.93 -8.19
C PHE A 15 3.80 10.44 -8.18
N ILE A 16 4.24 10.99 -7.05
CA ILE A 16 4.41 12.44 -6.95
C ILE A 16 5.51 12.96 -7.86
N SER A 17 6.60 12.20 -8.01
CA SER A 17 7.70 12.59 -8.89
C SER A 17 7.32 12.52 -10.37
N SER A 18 6.57 11.50 -10.78
CA SER A 18 6.07 11.37 -12.15
C SER A 18 5.04 12.45 -12.47
N LEU A 19 4.13 12.76 -11.54
CA LEU A 19 3.19 13.86 -11.71
C LEU A 19 3.91 15.21 -11.78
N TYR A 20 4.96 15.40 -10.99
CA TYR A 20 5.77 16.63 -11.00
C TYR A 20 6.49 16.82 -12.33
N GLU A 21 7.11 15.76 -12.87
CA GLU A 21 7.75 15.77 -14.18
C GLU A 21 6.74 16.11 -15.29
N SER A 22 5.55 15.51 -15.26
CA SER A 22 4.48 15.76 -16.23
C SER A 22 3.96 17.19 -16.19
N GLU A 23 3.59 17.70 -15.00
CA GLU A 23 2.90 18.98 -14.86
C GLU A 23 3.87 20.18 -14.89
N LYS A 24 5.10 20.02 -14.39
CA LYS A 24 6.09 21.12 -14.31
C LYS A 24 7.17 21.02 -15.38
N GLY A 25 7.22 19.93 -16.15
CA GLY A 25 8.22 19.72 -17.20
C GLY A 25 9.66 19.56 -16.66
N VAL A 26 9.81 19.21 -15.39
CA VAL A 26 11.11 19.07 -14.73
C VAL A 26 11.56 17.61 -14.79
N SER A 27 12.48 17.30 -15.70
CA SER A 27 13.06 15.95 -15.78
C SER A 27 14.07 15.68 -14.66
N PRO A 28 14.09 14.47 -14.08
CA PRO A 28 15.10 14.07 -13.12
C PRO A 28 16.49 14.03 -13.74
N GLN A 29 17.51 14.28 -12.93
CA GLN A 29 18.87 13.88 -13.27
C GLN A 29 18.99 12.36 -13.08
N SER A 30 19.45 11.64 -14.10
CA SER A 30 19.75 10.22 -13.98
C SER A 30 21.13 10.04 -13.32
N ILE A 31 21.14 9.37 -12.18
CA ILE A 31 22.37 8.96 -11.49
C ILE A 31 22.53 7.47 -11.73
N ILE A 32 23.52 7.10 -12.53
CA ILE A 32 23.89 5.70 -12.76
C ILE A 32 24.86 5.30 -11.66
N THR A 33 24.39 4.51 -10.70
CA THR A 33 25.26 3.96 -9.65
C THR A 33 25.74 2.58 -10.09
N ARG A 34 27.04 2.46 -10.34
CA ARG A 34 27.69 1.17 -10.61
C ARG A 34 28.08 0.55 -9.28
N THR A 35 27.39 -0.50 -8.88
CA THR A 35 27.72 -1.25 -7.67
C THR A 35 28.75 -2.31 -8.02
N GLU A 36 30.02 -2.08 -7.66
CA GLU A 36 31.06 -3.11 -7.71
C GLU A 36 31.00 -3.90 -6.40
N GLY A 37 30.64 -5.18 -6.48
CA GLY A 37 30.61 -6.07 -5.32
C GLY A 37 32.02 -6.29 -4.76
N LEU A 38 32.38 -5.54 -3.72
CA LEU A 38 33.59 -5.77 -2.93
C LEU A 38 33.38 -7.00 -2.03
N ASN A 39 33.66 -8.19 -2.56
CA ASN A 39 34.11 -9.27 -1.70
C ASN A 39 35.49 -8.88 -1.17
N ALA A 40 35.58 -8.63 0.13
CA ALA A 40 36.84 -8.38 0.81
C ALA A 40 37.77 -9.60 0.63
N GLY A 41 38.85 -9.41 -0.12
CA GLY A 41 39.94 -10.37 -0.26
C GLY A 41 40.21 -10.78 -1.70
N VAL A 42 41.39 -10.38 -2.20
CA VAL A 42 42.02 -10.76 -3.47
C VAL A 42 41.64 -9.90 -4.68
N GLN A 43 42.56 -8.98 -5.02
CA GLN A 43 42.62 -8.32 -6.32
C GLN A 43 42.87 -9.36 -7.42
N ILE A 44 41.90 -9.55 -8.32
CA ILE A 44 42.16 -10.11 -9.65
C ILE A 44 41.56 -9.15 -10.69
N PRO A 45 42.39 -8.46 -11.49
CA PRO A 45 41.90 -7.65 -12.58
C PRO A 45 41.76 -8.57 -13.79
N LEU A 46 40.58 -9.16 -14.03
CA LEU A 46 40.13 -9.69 -15.33
C LEU A 46 38.71 -10.29 -15.15
N PHE A 47 37.72 -9.61 -15.74
CA PHE A 47 36.33 -10.04 -15.96
C PHE A 47 35.45 -10.30 -14.71
N SER A 48 34.87 -9.24 -14.13
CA SER A 48 33.69 -9.33 -13.27
C SER A 48 32.41 -9.08 -14.09
N ALA A 49 31.85 -10.13 -14.68
CA ALA A 49 30.57 -10.12 -15.40
C ALA A 49 29.32 -10.02 -14.49
N ASN A 50 29.43 -9.35 -13.33
CA ASN A 50 28.34 -9.18 -12.37
C ASN A 50 28.20 -7.71 -11.91
N ALA A 51 28.58 -6.74 -12.74
CA ALA A 51 28.25 -5.34 -12.51
C ALA A 51 26.74 -5.12 -12.73
N SER A 52 25.96 -5.10 -11.65
CA SER A 52 24.59 -4.57 -11.71
C SER A 52 24.67 -3.05 -11.63
N SER A 53 24.20 -2.40 -12.68
CA SER A 53 24.06 -0.94 -12.70
C SER A 53 22.64 -0.62 -12.29
N VAL A 54 22.47 0.14 -11.21
CA VAL A 54 21.16 0.65 -10.81
C VAL A 54 21.07 2.10 -11.29
N GLU A 55 20.15 2.36 -12.21
CA GLU A 55 19.79 3.71 -12.60
C GLU A 55 18.84 4.28 -11.53
N SER A 56 19.22 5.39 -10.92
CA SER A 56 18.41 6.09 -9.91
C SER A 56 18.03 7.47 -10.44
N LYS A 57 16.75 7.84 -10.33
CA LYS A 57 16.28 9.20 -10.62
C LYS A 57 16.54 10.10 -9.42
N ALA A 58 17.18 11.24 -9.64
CA ALA A 58 17.39 12.26 -8.62
C ALA A 58 16.75 13.59 -9.04
N TYR A 59 16.08 14.23 -8.09
CA TYR A 59 15.48 15.56 -8.27
C TYR A 59 16.13 16.56 -7.32
N SER A 60 16.19 17.82 -7.74
CA SER A 60 16.71 18.93 -6.92
C SER A 60 15.77 19.33 -5.78
N VAL A 61 14.51 18.88 -5.82
CA VAL A 61 13.48 19.13 -4.81
C VAL A 61 13.04 17.81 -4.15
N SER A 62 12.64 17.88 -2.88
CA SER A 62 12.13 16.72 -2.15
C SER A 62 10.71 16.34 -2.59
N ALA A 63 10.30 15.09 -2.35
CA ALA A 63 8.93 14.63 -2.63
C ALA A 63 7.85 15.47 -1.93
N ILE A 64 8.13 15.95 -0.71
CA ILE A 64 7.24 16.87 0.03
C ILE A 64 7.14 18.22 -0.68
N GLN A 65 8.25 18.75 -1.18
CA GLN A 65 8.26 20.01 -1.93
C GLN A 65 7.45 19.87 -3.22
N MET A 66 7.66 18.78 -3.97
CA MET A 66 6.85 18.45 -5.15
C MET A 66 5.36 18.39 -4.82
N PHE A 67 4.99 17.72 -3.72
CA PHE A 67 3.61 17.64 -3.26
C PHE A 67 3.00 19.02 -2.97
N LYS A 68 3.73 19.91 -2.29
CA LYS A 68 3.27 21.27 -2.03
C LYS A 68 2.97 22.05 -3.32
N GLU A 69 3.81 21.86 -4.34
CA GLU A 69 3.69 22.55 -5.63
C GLU A 69 2.61 21.95 -6.54
N LEU A 70 2.27 20.67 -6.35
CA LEU A 70 1.21 19.95 -7.07
C LEU A 70 -0.14 19.96 -6.34
N LYS A 71 -0.23 20.62 -5.19
CA LYS A 71 -1.42 20.52 -4.33
C LYS A 71 -2.70 20.92 -5.06
N SER A 72 -2.67 21.99 -5.87
CA SER A 72 -3.82 22.41 -6.67
C SER A 72 -4.25 21.33 -7.66
N ASP A 73 -3.27 20.71 -8.31
CA ASP A 73 -3.47 19.76 -9.40
C ASP A 73 -4.05 18.45 -8.83
N ILE A 74 -3.52 18.00 -7.69
CA ILE A 74 -4.02 16.83 -6.95
C ILE A 74 -5.43 17.02 -6.41
N LEU A 75 -5.83 18.25 -6.05
CA LEU A 75 -7.19 18.53 -5.60
C LEU A 75 -8.24 18.44 -6.72
N THR A 76 -7.83 18.35 -7.99
CA THR A 76 -8.76 18.22 -9.13
C THR A 76 -9.29 16.81 -9.35
N TYR A 77 -8.65 15.78 -8.78
CA TYR A 77 -9.16 14.41 -8.87
C TYR A 77 -10.56 14.30 -8.26
N GLU A 78 -11.39 13.45 -8.84
CA GLU A 78 -12.77 13.23 -8.39
C GLU A 78 -12.81 12.38 -7.12
N ASN A 79 -13.91 12.46 -6.36
CA ASN A 79 -14.17 11.51 -5.28
C ASN A 79 -14.64 10.17 -5.84
N PHE A 80 -14.34 9.08 -5.14
CA PHE A 80 -14.80 7.75 -5.52
C PHE A 80 -16.32 7.71 -5.56
N ASN A 81 -16.88 7.13 -6.62
CA ASN A 81 -18.31 6.95 -6.78
C ASN A 81 -18.62 5.48 -7.07
N SER A 82 -19.15 4.78 -6.07
CA SER A 82 -19.50 3.37 -6.16
C SER A 82 -20.66 3.09 -7.14
N ALA A 83 -21.46 4.09 -7.49
CA ALA A 83 -22.55 3.92 -8.45
C ALA A 83 -22.06 3.84 -9.90
N ILE A 84 -20.82 4.27 -10.17
CA ILE A 84 -20.25 4.35 -11.51
C ILE A 84 -19.15 3.30 -11.72
N PHE A 85 -18.42 2.96 -10.65
CA PHE A 85 -17.28 2.05 -10.74
C PHE A 85 -17.71 0.58 -10.71
N GLU A 86 -17.51 -0.11 -11.83
CA GLU A 86 -17.92 -1.50 -12.03
C GLU A 86 -16.76 -2.44 -12.39
N TYR A 87 -17.03 -3.74 -12.32
CA TYR A 87 -16.09 -4.77 -12.72
C TYR A 87 -15.72 -4.64 -14.21
N LYS A 88 -14.47 -4.96 -14.56
CA LYS A 88 -13.90 -4.87 -15.92
C LYS A 88 -13.72 -3.44 -16.47
N GLN A 89 -13.87 -2.41 -15.64
CA GLN A 89 -13.46 -1.05 -16.01
C GLN A 89 -11.95 -0.86 -15.81
N ALA A 90 -11.39 0.17 -16.42
CA ALA A 90 -10.01 0.57 -16.15
C ALA A 90 -9.87 1.01 -14.68
N SER A 91 -8.67 0.85 -14.11
CA SER A 91 -8.38 1.41 -12.80
C SER A 91 -8.62 2.92 -12.79
N MET A 92 -9.16 3.47 -11.71
CA MET A 92 -9.40 4.91 -11.57
C MET A 92 -8.58 5.50 -10.42
N THR A 93 -8.19 6.76 -10.55
CA THR A 93 -7.57 7.53 -9.46
C THR A 93 -8.61 8.49 -8.90
N CYS A 94 -8.86 8.41 -7.59
CA CYS A 94 -9.91 9.17 -6.95
C CYS A 94 -9.64 9.40 -5.45
N TRP A 95 -10.30 10.41 -4.89
CA TRP A 95 -10.31 10.68 -3.47
C TRP A 95 -11.31 9.79 -2.73
N VAL A 96 -10.91 9.30 -1.57
CA VAL A 96 -11.76 8.58 -0.62
C VAL A 96 -11.57 9.23 0.75
N THR A 97 -12.65 9.76 1.31
CA THR A 97 -12.69 10.24 2.71
C THR A 97 -13.26 9.13 3.58
N GLY A 98 -12.67 8.92 4.75
CA GLY A 98 -13.17 7.94 5.70
C GLY A 98 -12.14 7.57 6.76
N VAL A 99 -12.07 6.29 7.12
CA VAL A 99 -11.24 5.79 8.21
C VAL A 99 -10.21 4.80 7.69
N LEU A 100 -8.93 5.10 7.95
CA LEU A 100 -7.82 4.17 7.75
C LEU A 100 -7.63 3.32 9.01
N SER A 101 -7.68 2.00 8.85
CA SER A 101 -7.50 1.02 9.92
C SER A 101 -6.54 -0.08 9.47
N ALA A 102 -6.00 -0.82 10.43
CA ALA A 102 -5.22 -2.02 10.15
C ALA A 102 -6.04 -3.25 10.55
N THR A 103 -6.15 -4.23 9.65
CA THR A 103 -6.93 -5.45 9.85
C THR A 103 -6.08 -6.68 9.67
N SER A 104 -6.54 -7.81 10.21
CA SER A 104 -5.88 -9.10 10.05
C SER A 104 -6.90 -10.16 9.69
N VAL A 105 -6.59 -10.94 8.66
CA VAL A 105 -7.44 -12.04 8.17
C VAL A 105 -6.72 -13.37 8.37
N GLU A 106 -7.47 -14.34 8.90
CA GLU A 106 -6.98 -15.70 9.09
C GLU A 106 -7.58 -16.62 8.04
N VAL A 107 -6.72 -17.15 7.17
CA VAL A 107 -7.10 -18.15 6.18
C VAL A 107 -6.88 -19.53 6.79
N SER A 108 -7.98 -20.26 7.03
CA SER A 108 -7.95 -21.64 7.51
C SER A 108 -8.34 -22.61 6.40
N ARG A 109 -7.64 -23.75 6.29
CA ARG A 109 -7.98 -24.82 5.35
C ARG A 109 -8.54 -25.98 6.16
N SER A 110 -9.81 -26.30 5.93
CA SER A 110 -10.41 -27.52 6.45
C SER A 110 -10.08 -28.68 5.53
N ARG A 111 -9.35 -29.67 6.02
CA ARG A 111 -9.07 -30.91 5.29
C ARG A 111 -10.07 -31.97 5.74
N ARG A 112 -11.13 -32.22 4.97
CA ARG A 112 -12.03 -33.37 5.20
C ARG A 112 -11.40 -34.62 4.62
N THR A 113 -10.92 -35.51 5.49
CA THR A 113 -10.49 -36.84 5.08
C THR A 113 -11.71 -37.75 5.08
N PHE A 114 -12.19 -38.13 3.91
CA PHE A 114 -13.20 -39.19 3.78
C PHE A 114 -12.47 -40.52 3.65
N THR A 115 -12.64 -41.40 4.64
CA THR A 115 -12.16 -42.78 4.56
C THR A 115 -13.16 -43.59 3.74
N LEU A 116 -12.90 -43.75 2.44
CA LEU A 116 -13.57 -44.75 1.62
C LEU A 116 -12.98 -46.11 2.01
N ILE A 117 -13.67 -46.83 2.89
CA ILE A 117 -13.76 -48.30 3.04
C ILE A 117 -14.21 -48.59 4.49
N GLY A 118 -15.49 -48.92 4.64
CA GLY A 118 -15.93 -50.08 5.43
C GLY A 118 -15.68 -50.16 6.94
N GLU A 119 -15.46 -49.09 7.71
CA GLU A 119 -15.42 -49.20 9.18
C GLU A 119 -15.93 -47.93 9.91
N SER A 120 -16.51 -48.14 11.10
CA SER A 120 -17.48 -47.27 11.79
C SER A 120 -17.17 -45.76 11.83
N MET A 121 -18.22 -44.94 11.68
CA MET A 121 -18.21 -43.48 11.88
C MET A 121 -17.71 -43.09 13.27
N ARG A 122 -16.40 -42.85 13.40
CA ARG A 122 -15.86 -41.89 14.38
C ARG A 122 -15.53 -40.62 13.62
N GLN A 123 -16.39 -39.60 13.73
CA GLN A 123 -16.07 -38.26 13.26
C GLN A 123 -14.80 -37.81 13.99
N ARG A 124 -13.64 -37.86 13.31
CA ARG A 124 -12.43 -37.19 13.81
C ARG A 124 -12.72 -35.68 13.80
N PRO A 125 -12.37 -34.95 14.87
CA PRO A 125 -12.58 -33.51 14.92
C PRO A 125 -11.91 -32.85 13.71
N GLU A 126 -12.64 -31.95 13.06
CA GLU A 126 -12.15 -31.14 11.93
C GLU A 126 -10.91 -30.37 12.40
N ARG A 127 -9.72 -30.83 12.03
CA ARG A 127 -8.48 -30.10 12.34
C ARG A 127 -8.40 -28.91 11.40
N LYS A 128 -8.88 -27.75 11.86
CA LYS A 128 -8.64 -26.47 11.18
C LYS A 128 -7.15 -26.15 11.31
N GLU A 129 -6.39 -26.34 10.24
CA GLU A 129 -5.01 -25.87 10.17
C GLU A 129 -5.04 -24.41 9.70
N LEU A 130 -4.46 -23.51 10.50
CA LEU A 130 -4.27 -22.12 10.12
C LEU A 130 -3.20 -22.10 9.03
N VAL A 131 -3.59 -21.68 7.82
CA VAL A 131 -2.71 -21.71 6.64
C VAL A 131 -1.89 -20.45 6.57
N LYS A 132 -2.53 -19.31 6.83
CA LYS A 132 -1.89 -18.00 6.74
C LYS A 132 -2.68 -16.96 7.52
N LYS A 133 -1.98 -16.09 8.24
CA LYS A 133 -2.52 -14.85 8.78
C LYS A 133 -1.88 -13.71 8.00
N GLU A 134 -2.69 -12.86 7.41
CA GLU A 134 -2.22 -11.68 6.68
C GLU A 134 -2.81 -10.43 7.33
N SER A 135 -1.94 -9.48 7.67
CA SER A 135 -2.35 -8.17 8.15
C SER A 135 -2.11 -7.13 7.05
N TYR A 136 -3.08 -6.25 6.87
CA TYR A 136 -3.02 -5.22 5.83
C TYR A 136 -3.76 -3.96 6.25
N TRP A 137 -3.52 -2.88 5.52
CA TRP A 137 -4.23 -1.62 5.68
C TRP A 137 -5.58 -1.65 4.97
N GLN A 138 -6.62 -1.23 5.67
CA GLN A 138 -7.96 -1.10 5.13
C GLN A 138 -8.39 0.37 5.20
N LEU A 139 -8.97 0.87 4.11
CA LEU A 139 -9.68 2.14 4.11
C LEU A 139 -11.18 1.86 4.04
N SER A 140 -11.94 2.43 4.96
CA SER A 140 -13.40 2.39 4.95
C SER A 140 -13.92 3.78 4.62
N SER A 141 -14.64 3.93 3.51
CA SER A 141 -15.24 5.21 3.14
C SER A 141 -16.45 5.54 4.02
N GLU A 142 -16.87 6.80 3.98
CA GLU A 142 -18.13 7.24 4.58
C GLU A 142 -19.36 6.49 4.00
N ASP A 143 -19.34 6.16 2.70
CA ASP A 143 -20.38 5.36 2.03
C ASP A 143 -20.26 3.83 2.26
N GLU A 144 -19.66 3.42 3.38
CA GLU A 144 -19.45 2.02 3.80
C GLU A 144 -18.66 1.13 2.81
N GLN A 145 -18.03 1.70 1.78
CA GLN A 145 -17.16 0.95 0.88
C GLN A 145 -15.83 0.66 1.55
N LYS A 146 -15.33 -0.55 1.38
CA LYS A 146 -14.06 -1.00 1.95
C LYS A 146 -13.03 -1.24 0.87
N PHE A 147 -11.81 -0.81 1.14
CA PHE A 147 -10.67 -0.93 0.24
C PHE A 147 -9.52 -1.62 0.98
N ALA A 148 -9.08 -2.76 0.47
CA ALA A 148 -7.83 -3.38 0.87
C ALA A 148 -6.68 -2.68 0.16
N LEU A 149 -5.78 -2.07 0.94
CA LEU A 149 -4.70 -1.26 0.41
C LEU A 149 -3.43 -2.09 0.18
N ILE A 150 -2.90 -2.02 -1.04
CA ILE A 150 -1.56 -2.50 -1.38
C ILE A 150 -0.58 -1.34 -1.17
N THR A 151 0.19 -1.40 -0.09
CA THR A 151 1.06 -0.30 0.35
C THR A 151 2.54 -0.63 0.25
N ASN A 152 3.38 0.36 0.02
CA ASN A 152 4.83 0.27 0.26
C ASN A 152 5.15 0.82 1.67
N LYS A 153 5.84 0.03 2.50
CA LYS A 153 6.21 0.41 3.88
C LYS A 153 7.09 1.67 3.92
N GLU A 154 7.90 1.92 2.89
CA GLU A 154 8.82 3.06 2.83
C GLU A 154 8.15 4.42 2.56
N TYR A 155 6.88 4.39 2.14
CA TYR A 155 6.11 5.59 1.77
C TYR A 155 5.27 6.12 2.93
N PHE A 156 5.15 5.36 4.01
CA PHE A 156 4.55 5.83 5.25
C PHE A 156 5.46 6.81 5.99
N SER A 157 4.83 7.72 6.73
CA SER A 157 5.50 8.48 7.77
C SER A 157 6.04 7.54 8.85
N SER A 158 7.18 7.91 9.43
CA SER A 158 7.96 7.03 10.31
C SER A 158 7.12 6.42 11.44
N GLY A 159 7.10 5.10 11.51
CA GLY A 159 6.41 4.32 12.54
C GLY A 159 5.00 3.89 12.14
N VAL A 160 4.34 4.58 11.21
CA VAL A 160 2.99 4.23 10.76
C VAL A 160 2.99 2.86 10.10
N GLU A 161 4.01 2.55 9.30
CA GLU A 161 4.12 1.28 8.56
C GLU A 161 4.04 0.01 9.42
N LYS A 162 4.28 0.12 10.73
CA LYS A 162 4.34 -1.01 11.67
C LYS A 162 2.98 -1.39 12.25
N PHE A 163 1.97 -0.52 12.11
CA PHE A 163 0.67 -0.74 12.72
C PHE A 163 0.02 -2.09 12.37
N PRO A 164 0.01 -2.55 11.09
CA PRO A 164 -0.56 -3.86 10.76
C PRO A 164 0.12 -5.05 11.46
N ASP A 165 1.42 -4.95 11.71
CA ASP A 165 2.19 -5.99 12.38
C ASP A 165 1.84 -6.09 13.89
N LEU A 166 1.26 -5.03 14.46
CA LEU A 166 0.88 -4.94 15.88
C LEU A 166 -0.59 -5.28 16.15
N VAL A 167 -1.42 -5.41 15.10
CA VAL A 167 -2.84 -5.74 15.22
C VAL A 167 -3.04 -7.11 15.87
N GLY A 168 -3.89 -7.17 16.90
CA GLY A 168 -4.19 -8.39 17.62
C GLY A 168 -3.10 -8.86 18.58
N SER A 169 -2.06 -8.04 18.80
CA SER A 169 -1.09 -8.23 19.89
C SER A 169 -1.10 -7.05 20.86
N VAL A 170 -0.62 -5.89 20.41
CA VAL A 170 -0.52 -4.66 21.21
C VAL A 170 -1.69 -3.72 20.90
N ILE A 171 -2.19 -3.75 19.67
CA ILE A 171 -3.21 -2.82 19.18
C ILE A 171 -4.52 -3.57 18.97
N ASN A 172 -5.54 -3.15 19.74
CA ASN A 172 -6.90 -3.67 19.65
C ASN A 172 -7.79 -2.80 18.74
N HIS A 173 -7.53 -1.51 18.66
CA HIS A 173 -8.29 -0.58 17.82
C HIS A 173 -7.37 0.48 17.23
N LEU A 174 -7.45 0.66 15.92
CA LEU A 174 -6.71 1.67 15.17
C LEU A 174 -7.64 2.28 14.13
N ALA A 175 -7.84 3.58 14.21
CA ALA A 175 -8.72 4.31 13.31
C ALA A 175 -8.17 5.73 13.15
N PHE A 176 -7.65 6.04 11.97
CA PHE A 176 -7.29 7.40 11.60
C PHE A 176 -8.38 7.95 10.68
N PRO A 177 -9.04 9.07 11.03
CA PRO A 177 -9.84 9.79 10.06
C PRO A 177 -8.90 10.32 8.98
N VAL A 178 -9.16 10.03 7.71
CA VAL A 178 -8.26 10.38 6.62
C VAL A 178 -9.01 10.84 5.38
N LYS A 179 -8.29 11.60 4.56
CA LYS A 179 -8.59 11.79 3.16
C LYS A 179 -7.45 11.18 2.34
N ALA A 180 -7.77 10.20 1.50
CA ALA A 180 -6.80 9.43 0.75
C ALA A 180 -7.02 9.55 -0.76
N LEU A 181 -5.98 9.88 -1.52
CA LEU A 181 -5.98 9.73 -2.96
C LEU A 181 -5.49 8.32 -3.27
N VAL A 182 -6.34 7.54 -3.92
CA VAL A 182 -6.07 6.11 -4.19
C VAL A 182 -6.29 5.79 -5.65
N ARG A 183 -5.54 4.81 -6.16
CA ARG A 183 -5.84 4.16 -7.42
C ARG A 183 -6.63 2.88 -7.14
N VAL A 184 -7.89 2.85 -7.50
CA VAL A 184 -8.79 1.70 -7.32
C VAL A 184 -8.74 0.82 -8.55
N TYR A 185 -8.58 -0.49 -8.34
CA TYR A 185 -8.63 -1.50 -9.38
C TYR A 185 -10.01 -2.14 -9.43
N SER A 186 -10.45 -2.55 -10.62
CA SER A 186 -11.69 -3.31 -10.81
C SER A 186 -11.52 -4.77 -10.36
N ALA A 187 -11.05 -4.97 -9.14
CA ALA A 187 -10.75 -6.24 -8.52
C ALA A 187 -11.20 -6.21 -7.06
N ARG A 188 -11.72 -7.34 -6.57
CA ARG A 188 -12.15 -7.51 -5.18
C ARG A 188 -11.24 -8.49 -4.44
N SER A 189 -11.03 -8.24 -3.15
CA SER A 189 -10.41 -9.19 -2.24
C SER A 189 -11.34 -10.39 -2.01
N SER A 190 -10.82 -11.48 -1.41
CA SER A 190 -11.65 -12.62 -0.99
C SER A 190 -12.64 -12.27 0.14
N PHE A 191 -12.61 -11.03 0.64
CA PHE A 191 -13.47 -10.50 1.68
C PHE A 191 -14.40 -9.38 1.14
N GLU A 192 -14.61 -9.34 -0.18
CA GLU A 192 -15.50 -8.40 -0.88
C GLU A 192 -15.09 -6.91 -0.77
N GLU A 193 -13.80 -6.62 -0.55
CA GLU A 193 -13.26 -5.26 -0.51
C GLU A 193 -12.66 -4.90 -1.87
N TRP A 194 -12.74 -3.64 -2.30
CA TRP A 194 -12.01 -3.19 -3.47
C TRP A 194 -10.50 -3.26 -3.25
N ILE A 195 -9.74 -3.60 -4.28
CA ILE A 195 -8.27 -3.49 -4.23
C ILE A 195 -7.87 -2.08 -4.64
N ALA A 196 -7.09 -1.40 -3.80
CA ALA A 196 -6.58 -0.07 -4.11
C ALA A 196 -5.10 0.09 -3.74
N VAL A 197 -4.41 0.98 -4.45
CA VAL A 197 -3.05 1.42 -4.11
C VAL A 197 -3.14 2.88 -3.65
N PRO A 198 -2.73 3.21 -2.41
CA PRO A 198 -2.70 4.59 -1.96
C PRO A 198 -1.59 5.34 -2.68
N LEU A 199 -1.90 6.58 -3.08
CA LEU A 199 -0.96 7.52 -3.68
C LEU A 199 -0.60 8.63 -2.69
N LEU A 200 -1.57 9.03 -1.87
CA LEU A 200 -1.44 10.04 -0.82
C LEU A 200 -2.47 9.75 0.27
N ILE A 201 -2.07 9.83 1.54
CA ILE A 201 -2.99 9.76 2.67
C ILE A 201 -2.67 10.89 3.64
N GLU A 202 -3.67 11.74 3.91
CA GLU A 202 -3.61 12.81 4.90
C GLU A 202 -4.62 12.52 6.02
N GLU A 203 -4.18 12.68 7.27
CA GLU A 203 -5.06 12.63 8.44
C GLU A 203 -5.98 13.85 8.45
N CYS A 204 -7.27 13.61 8.66
CA CYS A 204 -8.30 14.62 8.84
C CYS A 204 -8.37 15.04 10.30
N ASP A 205 -8.75 16.29 10.58
CA ASP A 205 -9.14 16.63 11.94
C ASP A 205 -10.47 15.90 12.15
N ALA A 206 -10.60 15.13 13.23
CA ALA A 206 -11.92 14.73 13.68
C ALA A 206 -12.72 16.02 13.90
N ASP A 207 -13.87 16.16 13.24
CA ASP A 207 -14.74 17.32 13.42
C ASP A 207 -14.83 17.69 14.90
N ARG A 208 -14.47 18.93 15.21
CA ARG A 208 -14.73 19.53 16.53
C ARG A 208 -16.17 19.97 16.61
#